data_AF-A0A151MPL3-F1
#
_entry.id   AF-A0A151MPL3-F1
#
_cell.length_a   1.000
_cell.length_b   1.000
_cell.length_c   1.000
_cell.angle_alpha   90.00
_cell.angle_beta   90.00
_cell.angle_gamma   90.00
#
_symmetry.space_group_name_H-M   'P 1'
#
loop_
_entity.id
_entity.type
_entity.pdbx_description
1 polymer ?
#
loop_
_entity_poly.entity_id
_entity_poly.type
_entity_poly.pdbx_seq_one_letter_code
_entity_poly.pdbx_strand_id
1 'polypeptide(L)'
;MVTDNGANMVKAVYDASFVVIHCVAHIFHLIVRDTLEGDRAATDGAVTNTQLISKYMKMLGYFHQSIKVGKMLWEKQAELSIPQHNIMQDVETQWNSTYLMPKRLVEQQKAIHEMALLRETDQQLP
;
A
#
# COMPACT_ATOMS: atom_id res chain seq x y z
N MET A 1 -9.99 30.07 -0.30
CA MET A 1 -9.63 28.97 -1.23
C MET A 1 -9.17 27.79 -0.39
N VAL A 2 -9.69 26.58 -0.62
CA VAL A 2 -9.19 25.38 0.08
C VAL A 2 -7.99 24.85 -0.68
N THR A 3 -6.84 24.68 -0.02
CA THR A 3 -5.60 24.20 -0.67
C THR A 3 -5.00 23.02 0.08
N ASP A 4 -4.19 22.23 -0.63
CA ASP A 4 -3.22 21.37 0.04
C ASP A 4 -2.22 22.24 0.82
N ASN A 5 -1.51 21.65 1.78
CA ASN A 5 -0.52 22.36 2.60
C ASN A 5 0.84 22.46 1.86
N GLY A 6 0.85 22.38 0.52
CA GLY A 6 2.05 22.51 -0.27
C GLY A 6 2.57 23.95 -0.18
N ALA A 7 3.83 24.14 0.22
CA ALA A 7 4.43 25.47 0.39
C ALA A 7 4.27 26.37 -0.86
N ASN A 8 4.35 25.77 -2.05
CA ASN A 8 4.16 26.46 -3.32
C ASN A 8 2.70 26.91 -3.53
N MET A 9 1.73 26.05 -3.18
CA MET A 9 0.31 26.36 -3.28
C MET A 9 -0.09 27.45 -2.29
N VAL A 10 0.38 27.34 -1.04
CA VAL A 10 0.17 28.34 0.00
C VAL A 10 0.71 29.70 -0.45
N LYS A 11 1.96 29.74 -0.95
CA LYS A 11 2.57 30.97 -1.47
C LYS A 11 1.77 31.58 -2.63
N ALA A 12 1.35 30.76 -3.60
CA ALA A 12 0.57 31.24 -4.74
C ALA A 12 -0.79 31.85 -4.32
N VAL A 13 -1.43 31.29 -3.29
CA VAL A 13 -2.72 31.80 -2.78
C VAL A 13 -2.53 33.12 -2.03
N TYR A 14 -1.43 33.25 -1.28
CA TYR A 14 -1.04 34.51 -0.64
C TYR A 14 -0.72 35.59 -1.68
N ASP A 15 0.09 35.26 -2.70
CA ASP A 15 0.44 36.18 -3.79
C ASP A 15 -0.81 36.63 -4.57
N ALA A 16 -1.82 35.76 -4.66
CA ALA A 16 -3.12 36.05 -5.25
C ALA A 16 -4.12 36.75 -4.30
N SER A 17 -3.70 37.17 -3.11
CA SER A 17 -4.52 37.88 -2.11
C SER A 17 -5.79 37.12 -1.66
N PHE A 18 -5.76 35.80 -1.69
CA PHE A 18 -6.86 34.96 -1.21
C PHE A 18 -6.61 34.45 0.22
N VAL A 19 -7.69 34.18 0.95
CA VAL A 19 -7.61 33.49 2.25
C VAL A 19 -7.35 32.00 2.03
N VAL A 20 -6.30 31.48 2.69
CA VAL A 20 -5.95 30.05 2.69
C VAL A 20 -6.80 29.32 3.72
N ILE A 21 -7.47 28.26 3.30
CA ILE A 21 -8.10 27.27 4.17
C ILE A 21 -7.41 25.93 3.89
N HIS A 22 -6.83 25.31 4.91
CA HIS A 22 -6.14 24.04 4.72
C HIS A 22 -7.13 22.90 4.47
N CYS A 23 -6.81 22.03 3.52
CA CYS A 23 -7.58 20.83 3.24
C CYS A 23 -7.42 19.81 4.38
N VAL A 24 -8.51 19.55 5.11
CA VAL A 24 -8.55 18.58 6.22
C VAL A 24 -8.13 17.17 5.77
N ALA A 25 -8.54 16.76 4.56
CA ALA A 25 -8.14 15.47 4.00
C ALA A 25 -6.62 15.37 3.81
N HIS A 26 -5.97 16.45 3.40
CA HIS A 26 -4.51 16.50 3.27
C HIS A 26 -3.83 16.48 4.63
N ILE A 27 -4.34 17.22 5.61
CA ILE A 27 -3.82 17.20 6.99
C ILE A 27 -3.90 15.78 7.58
N PHE A 28 -5.03 15.10 7.40
CA PHE A 28 -5.20 13.74 7.89
C PHE A 28 -4.20 12.78 7.24
N HIS A 29 -4.01 12.89 5.92
CA HIS A 29 -3.00 12.11 5.21
C HIS A 29 -1.58 12.36 5.75
N LEU A 30 -1.22 13.62 6.03
CA LEU A 30 0.08 13.97 6.63
C LEU A 30 0.27 13.32 8.01
N ILE A 31 -0.75 13.36 8.88
CA ILE A 31 -0.70 12.76 10.22
C ILE A 31 -0.52 11.24 10.12
N VAL A 32 -1.30 10.57 9.27
CA VAL A 32 -1.19 9.11 9.09
C VAL A 32 0.21 8.73 8.62
N ARG A 33 0.75 9.43 7.62
CA ARG A 33 2.11 9.18 7.12
C ARG A 33 3.16 9.43 8.19
N ASP A 34 3.06 10.54 8.93
CA ASP A 34 3.99 10.88 10.00
C ASP A 34 3.98 9.83 11.12
N THR A 35 2.82 9.30 11.50
CA THR A 35 2.76 8.20 12.48
C THR A 35 3.40 6.90 11.98
N LEU A 36 3.24 6.57 10.69
CA LEU A 36 3.83 5.37 10.11
C LEU A 36 5.35 5.49 9.94
N GLU A 37 5.85 6.69 9.66
CA GLU A 37 7.28 6.99 9.54
C GLU A 37 7.96 7.28 10.88
N GLY A 38 7.20 7.75 11.86
CA GLY A 38 7.62 8.17 13.19
C GLY A 38 7.92 7.03 14.16
N ASP A 39 7.56 5.78 13.83
CA ASP A 39 7.93 4.54 14.54
C ASP A 39 9.43 4.20 14.43
N ARG A 40 10.30 5.22 14.53
CA ARG A 40 11.76 5.12 14.53
C ARG A 40 12.34 4.66 15.88
N ALA A 41 11.51 4.41 16.88
CA ALA A 41 11.92 3.91 18.19
C ALA A 41 11.70 2.39 18.31
N ALA A 42 12.16 1.62 17.32
CA ALA A 42 12.33 0.18 17.50
C ALA A 42 13.54 -0.05 18.42
N THR A 43 13.26 -0.01 19.72
CA THR A 43 14.05 -0.73 20.71
C THR A 43 14.18 -2.20 20.27
N ASP A 44 15.41 -2.72 20.26
CA ASP A 44 15.80 -4.12 20.10
C ASP A 44 14.91 -5.00 19.18
N GLY A 45 15.19 -4.98 17.87
CA GLY A 45 14.80 -6.05 16.95
C GLY A 45 13.36 -6.05 16.42
N ALA A 46 12.53 -5.08 16.79
CA ALA A 46 11.16 -4.96 16.26
C ALA A 46 11.15 -4.45 14.81
N VAL A 47 10.37 -5.10 13.94
CA VAL A 47 10.16 -4.68 12.55
C VAL A 47 9.35 -3.38 12.53
N THR A 48 9.85 -2.34 11.86
CA THR A 48 9.13 -1.06 11.76
C THR A 48 7.98 -1.12 10.76
N ASN A 49 6.96 -0.27 10.94
CA ASN A 49 5.83 -0.15 10.01
C ASN A 49 6.29 0.19 8.59
N THR A 50 7.29 1.06 8.44
CA THR A 50 7.92 1.39 7.15
C THR A 50 8.58 0.18 6.47
N GLN A 51 9.22 -0.71 7.23
CA GLN A 51 9.81 -1.94 6.70
C GLN A 51 8.75 -2.94 6.24
N LEU A 52 7.64 -3.07 6.99
CA LEU A 52 6.50 -3.90 6.59
C LEU A 52 5.90 -3.40 5.28
N ILE A 53 5.57 -2.10 5.21
CA ILE A 53 5.03 -1.47 3.99
C ILE A 53 5.97 -1.69 2.81
N SER A 54 7.29 -1.52 3.00
CA SER A 54 8.28 -1.74 1.94
C SER A 54 8.32 -3.20 1.44
N LYS A 55 8.23 -4.18 2.34
CA LYS A 55 8.15 -5.61 1.96
C LYS A 55 6.87 -5.90 1.18
N TYR A 56 5.76 -5.31 1.60
CA TYR A 56 4.49 -5.45 0.90
C TYR A 56 4.55 -4.82 -0.50
N MET A 57 5.11 -3.62 -0.65
CA MET A 57 5.31 -2.99 -1.97
C MET A 57 6.14 -3.85 -2.93
N LYS A 58 7.20 -4.50 -2.43
CA LYS A 58 8.00 -5.43 -3.26
C LYS A 58 7.18 -6.63 -3.73
N MET A 59 6.38 -7.21 -2.84
CA MET A 59 5.48 -8.31 -3.20
C MET A 59 4.46 -7.86 -4.24
N LEU A 60 3.84 -6.70 -4.06
CA LEU A 60 2.87 -6.12 -5.00
C LEU A 60 3.48 -5.89 -6.39
N GLY A 61 4.72 -5.39 -6.44
CA GLY A 61 5.45 -5.19 -7.69
C GLY A 61 5.54 -6.47 -8.52
N TYR A 62 5.71 -7.63 -7.88
CA TYR A 62 5.76 -8.93 -8.58
C TYR A 62 4.42 -9.27 -9.27
N PHE A 63 3.29 -9.02 -8.60
CA PHE A 63 1.96 -9.30 -9.16
C PHE A 63 1.59 -8.34 -10.29
N HIS A 64 1.99 -7.06 -10.18
CA HIS A 64 1.71 -6.07 -11.24
C HIS A 64 2.61 -6.24 -12.48
N GLN A 65 3.81 -6.79 -12.32
CA GLN A 65 4.74 -6.99 -13.44
C GLN A 65 4.35 -8.15 -14.37
N SER A 66 3.54 -9.11 -13.92
CA SER A 66 3.24 -10.30 -14.69
C SER A 66 1.75 -10.61 -14.76
N ILE A 67 1.20 -10.53 -15.98
CA ILE A 67 -0.17 -10.94 -16.29
C ILE A 67 -0.41 -12.41 -15.94
N LYS A 68 0.61 -13.27 -16.11
CA LYS A 68 0.54 -14.70 -15.78
C LYS A 68 0.30 -14.90 -14.28
N VAL A 69 1.06 -14.18 -13.44
CA VAL A 69 0.92 -14.26 -11.98
C VAL A 69 -0.43 -13.71 -11.54
N GLY A 70 -0.88 -12.60 -12.13
CA GLY A 70 -2.22 -12.06 -11.86
C GLY A 70 -3.34 -13.05 -12.19
N LYS A 71 -3.22 -13.78 -13.32
CA LYS A 71 -4.19 -14.83 -13.68
C LYS A 71 -4.18 -16.01 -12.71
N MET A 72 -2.98 -16.48 -12.31
CA MET A 72 -2.86 -17.57 -11.32
C MET A 72 -3.47 -17.18 -9.97
N LEU A 73 -3.31 -15.91 -9.56
CA LEU A 73 -3.94 -15.39 -8.35
C LEU A 73 -5.47 -15.46 -8.44
N TRP A 74 -6.03 -15.07 -9.59
CA TRP A 74 -7.47 -15.14 -9.82
C TRP A 74 -8.02 -16.57 -9.75
N GLU A 75 -7.31 -17.53 -10.36
CA GLU A 75 -7.67 -18.95 -10.32
C GLU A 75 -7.64 -19.48 -8.88
N LYS A 76 -6.61 -19.13 -8.10
CA LYS A 76 -6.50 -19.50 -6.69
C LYS A 76 -7.53 -18.84 -5.77
N GLN A 77 -7.89 -17.59 -6.06
CA GLN A 77 -8.98 -16.92 -5.35
C GLN A 77 -10.31 -17.65 -5.56
N ALA A 78 -10.58 -18.10 -6.79
CA ALA A 78 -11.77 -18.87 -7.12
C ALA A 78 -11.78 -20.25 -6.43
N GLU A 79 -10.64 -20.97 -6.44
CA GLU A 79 -10.50 -22.27 -5.77
C GLU A 79 -10.74 -22.17 -4.26
N LEU A 80 -10.20 -21.13 -3.63
CA LEU A 80 -10.32 -20.89 -2.18
C LEU A 80 -11.64 -20.21 -1.78
N SER A 81 -12.53 -19.92 -2.73
CA SER A 81 -13.80 -19.22 -2.50
C SER A 81 -13.62 -17.89 -1.74
N ILE A 82 -12.51 -17.19 -1.97
CA ILE A 82 -12.24 -15.85 -1.43
C ILE A 82 -12.58 -14.77 -2.46
N PRO A 83 -12.85 -13.53 -2.04
CA PRO A 83 -13.16 -12.46 -2.98
C PRO A 83 -12.03 -12.27 -3.99
N GLN A 84 -12.38 -12.18 -5.28
CA GLN A 84 -11.44 -11.99 -6.36
C GLN A 84 -11.04 -10.52 -6.44
N HIS A 85 -9.95 -10.19 -5.75
CA HIS A 85 -9.43 -8.84 -5.68
C HIS A 85 -8.02 -8.78 -6.28
N ASN A 86 -7.80 -7.78 -7.14
CA ASN A 86 -6.44 -7.39 -7.49
C ASN A 86 -5.74 -6.85 -6.24
N ILE A 87 -4.47 -7.19 -6.08
CA ILE A 87 -3.71 -6.67 -4.96
C ILE A 87 -3.44 -5.17 -5.20
N MET A 88 -3.88 -4.35 -4.23
CA MET A 88 -3.91 -2.90 -4.35
C MET A 88 -2.53 -2.33 -4.07
N GLN A 89 -2.03 -1.48 -4.97
CA GLN A 89 -0.83 -0.69 -4.74
C GLN A 89 -1.13 0.44 -3.76
N ASP A 90 -0.19 0.74 -2.87
CA ASP A 90 -0.27 1.96 -2.07
C ASP A 90 -0.06 3.17 -2.99
N VAL A 91 -0.99 4.11 -2.93
CA VAL A 91 -0.96 5.37 -3.65
C VAL A 91 -0.63 6.43 -2.63
N GLU A 92 0.57 7.00 -2.72
CA GLU A 92 1.10 7.95 -1.74
C GLU A 92 0.17 9.15 -1.51
N THR A 93 -0.68 9.53 -2.47
CA THR A 93 -1.60 10.67 -2.33
C THR A 93 -2.96 10.30 -1.71
N GLN A 94 -3.23 9.04 -1.41
CA GLN A 94 -4.52 8.56 -0.93
C GLN A 94 -4.37 7.77 0.37
N TRP A 95 -4.63 8.41 1.51
CA TRP A 95 -4.54 7.77 2.84
C TRP A 95 -5.30 6.43 2.98
N ASN A 96 -6.36 6.22 2.19
CA ASN A 96 -7.07 4.95 2.17
C ASN A 96 -6.19 3.80 1.69
N SER A 97 -5.28 3.99 0.74
CA SER A 97 -4.48 2.89 0.19
C SER A 97 -3.48 2.35 1.21
N THR A 98 -2.92 3.21 2.06
CA THR A 98 -1.95 2.81 3.08
C THR A 98 -2.56 1.86 4.12
N TYR A 99 -3.86 2.00 4.40
CA TYR A 99 -4.62 1.08 5.26
C TYR A 99 -5.23 -0.10 4.49
N LEU A 100 -5.79 0.14 3.30
CA LEU A 100 -6.49 -0.88 2.53
C LEU A 100 -5.53 -1.93 1.94
N MET A 101 -4.29 -1.54 1.62
CA MET A 101 -3.27 -2.43 1.07
C MET A 101 -2.93 -3.59 2.01
N PRO A 102 -2.51 -3.38 3.27
CA PRO A 102 -2.24 -4.48 4.20
C PRO A 102 -3.51 -5.27 4.53
N LYS A 103 -4.67 -4.60 4.63
CA LYS A 103 -5.96 -5.28 4.87
C LYS A 103 -6.31 -6.28 3.77
N ARG A 104 -6.22 -5.86 2.50
CA ARG A 104 -6.45 -6.76 1.35
C ARG A 104 -5.40 -7.85 1.27
N LEU A 105 -4.17 -7.57 1.64
CA LEU A 105 -3.14 -8.59 1.62
C LEU A 105 -3.41 -9.70 2.63
N VAL A 106 -3.87 -9.36 3.84
CA VAL A 106 -4.28 -10.36 4.84
C VAL A 106 -5.45 -11.19 4.34
N GLU A 107 -6.43 -10.57 3.69
CA GLU A 107 -7.55 -11.28 3.05
C GLU A 107 -7.07 -12.29 2.00
N GLN A 108 -6.05 -11.92 1.22
CA GLN A 108 -5.51 -12.71 0.11
C GLN A 108 -4.33 -13.62 0.50
N GLN A 109 -3.92 -13.61 1.78
CA GLN A 109 -2.72 -14.28 2.26
C GLN A 109 -2.72 -15.78 1.96
N LYS A 110 -3.88 -16.44 2.07
CA LYS A 110 -4.02 -17.88 1.80
C LYS A 110 -3.71 -18.21 0.34
N ALA A 111 -4.29 -17.46 -0.61
CA ALA A 111 -4.02 -17.65 -2.03
C ALA A 111 -2.55 -17.40 -2.37
N ILE A 112 -1.94 -16.35 -1.81
CA ILE A 112 -0.53 -16.03 -2.03
C ILE A 112 0.38 -17.14 -1.47
N HIS A 113 0.06 -17.69 -0.30
CA HIS A 113 0.83 -18.78 0.30
C HIS A 113 0.74 -20.06 -0.55
N GLU A 114 -0.44 -20.43 -1.03
CA GLU A 114 -0.57 -21.60 -1.91
C GLU A 114 0.17 -21.44 -3.23
N MET A 115 0.11 -20.24 -3.83
CA MET A 115 0.87 -19.93 -5.04
C MET A 115 2.39 -20.03 -4.81
N ALA A 116 2.87 -19.59 -3.65
CA ALA A 116 4.29 -19.69 -3.29
C ALA A 116 4.73 -21.16 -3.15
N LEU A 117 3.93 -21.98 -2.46
CA LEU A 117 4.22 -23.42 -2.29
C LEU A 117 4.24 -24.18 -3.62
N LEU A 118 3.29 -23.89 -4.52
CA LEU A 118 3.25 -24.55 -5.84
C LEU A 118 4.47 -24.23 -6.70
N ARG A 119 5.02 -23.01 -6.57
CA ARG A 119 6.24 -22.63 -7.28
C ARG A 119 7.47 -23.36 -6.75
N GLU A 120 7.53 -23.62 -5.45
CA GLU A 120 8.61 -24.40 -4.84
C GLU A 120 8.57 -25.87 -5.31
N THR A 121 7.37 -26.44 -5.48
CA THR A 121 7.20 -27.81 -6.00
C THR A 121 7.49 -27.93 -7.50
N ASP A 122 7.14 -26.93 -8.31
CA ASP A 122 7.47 -26.91 -9.75
C ASP A 122 8.98 -26.76 -9.99
N GLN A 123 9.69 -26.12 -9.06
CA GLN A 123 11.15 -25.94 -9.13
C GLN A 123 11.93 -27.14 -8.52
N GLN A 124 11.21 -28.13 -7.99
CA GLN A 124 11.74 -29.40 -7.44
C GLN A 124 11.51 -30.61 -8.36
N LEU A 125 10.89 -30.42 -9.54
CA LEU A 125 10.78 -31.50 -10.53
C LEU A 125 12.13 -31.65 -11.27
N PRO A 126 12.71 -32.86 -11.34
CA PRO A 126 14.05 -33.10 -11.92
C PRO A 126 14.14 -32.81 -13.42
#